data_AF-A0A183NQC1-F1
#
_entry.id   AF-A0A183NQC1-F1
#
_cell.length_a   1.000
_cell.length_b   1.000
_cell.length_c   1.000
_cell.angle_alpha   90.00
_cell.angle_beta   90.00
_cell.angle_gamma   90.00
#
_symmetry.space_group_name_H-M   'P 1'
#
loop_
_entity.id
_entity.type
_entity.pdbx_description
1 polymer ?
#
loop_
_entity_poly.entity_id
_entity_poly.type
_entity_poly.pdbx_seq_one_letter_code
_entity_poly.pdbx_strand_id
1 'polypeptide(L)'
;VGASRRVAAAAAAAKSATSGFGAWERHTKGIGMKLLEQMGYEPGKGLGSDGRGIVTPVQAVQRVGKVSVGYFGSEKAPAPRRGNETVVEDSDSGKLFLIYK
;
A
#
# COMPACT_ATOMS: atom_id res chain seq x y z
N VAL A 1 -22.45 15.35 -5.91
CA VAL A 1 -21.20 15.59 -5.14
C VAL A 1 -21.02 14.44 -4.13
N GLY A 2 -20.34 13.33 -4.42
CA GLY A 2 -20.32 12.25 -3.40
C GLY A 2 -19.52 10.98 -3.62
N ALA A 3 -19.26 10.52 -4.84
CA ALA A 3 -18.57 9.25 -5.07
C ALA A 3 -17.07 9.41 -5.38
N SER A 4 -16.71 10.40 -6.22
CA SER A 4 -15.35 10.54 -6.77
C SER A 4 -14.28 10.98 -5.76
N ARG A 5 -14.65 11.67 -4.68
CA ARG A 5 -13.70 12.11 -3.64
C ARG A 5 -13.24 10.99 -2.70
N ARG A 6 -14.06 9.95 -2.50
CA ARG A 6 -13.73 8.87 -1.54
C ARG A 6 -12.69 7.90 -2.10
N VAL A 7 -12.71 7.65 -3.40
CA VAL A 7 -11.71 6.78 -4.07
C VAL A 7 -10.37 7.49 -4.23
N ALA A 8 -10.37 8.77 -4.63
CA ALA A 8 -9.16 9.58 -4.72
C ALA A 8 -8.48 9.77 -3.35
N ALA A 9 -9.24 9.96 -2.27
CA ALA A 9 -8.70 10.06 -0.92
C ALA A 9 -8.08 8.73 -0.42
N ALA A 10 -8.67 7.59 -0.74
CA ALA A 10 -8.12 6.27 -0.38
C ALA A 10 -6.84 5.94 -1.18
N ALA A 11 -6.79 6.27 -2.47
CA ALA A 11 -5.58 6.12 -3.30
C ALA A 11 -4.46 7.08 -2.87
N ALA A 12 -4.80 8.33 -2.51
CA ALA A 12 -3.85 9.28 -1.94
C ALA A 12 -3.34 8.83 -0.56
N ALA A 13 -4.21 8.26 0.29
CA ALA A 13 -3.83 7.71 1.60
C ALA A 13 -2.92 6.47 1.47
N ALA A 14 -3.12 5.62 0.47
CA ALA A 14 -2.23 4.51 0.15
C ALA A 14 -0.87 5.00 -0.39
N LYS A 15 -0.85 6.07 -1.21
CA LYS A 15 0.38 6.69 -1.71
C LYS A 15 1.14 7.43 -0.60
N SER A 16 0.45 8.02 0.38
CA SER A 16 1.06 8.63 1.57
C SER A 16 1.51 7.61 2.62
N ALA A 17 0.88 6.43 2.70
CA ALA A 17 1.38 5.34 3.56
C ALA A 17 2.74 4.80 3.08
N THR A 18 3.04 4.92 1.78
CA THR A 18 4.37 4.66 1.22
C THR A 18 5.33 5.85 1.37
N SER A 19 4.84 7.08 1.54
CA SER A 19 5.69 8.26 1.76
C SER A 19 6.32 8.23 3.15
N GLY A 20 7.43 7.50 3.28
CA GLY A 20 8.19 7.34 4.53
C GLY A 20 8.53 5.90 4.88
N PHE A 21 7.96 4.91 4.20
CA PHE A 21 8.45 3.54 4.33
C PHE A 21 9.89 3.47 3.81
N GLY A 22 10.80 2.82 4.56
CA GLY A 22 12.22 2.82 4.26
C GLY A 22 12.98 4.07 4.76
N ALA A 23 12.34 5.04 5.43
CA ALA A 23 13.03 6.25 5.90
C ALA A 23 14.16 5.98 6.90
N TRP A 24 14.17 4.82 7.57
CA TRP A 24 15.29 4.41 8.43
C TRP A 24 16.58 4.13 7.64
N GLU A 25 16.48 3.83 6.34
CA GLU A 25 17.65 3.50 5.51
C GLU A 25 18.60 4.68 5.31
N ARG A 26 18.11 5.90 5.52
CA ARG A 26 18.97 7.11 5.61
C ARG A 26 20.06 6.96 6.67
N HIS A 27 19.81 6.16 7.71
CA HIS A 27 20.72 5.90 8.81
C HIS A 27 21.60 4.66 8.62
N THR A 28 21.33 3.84 7.60
CA THR A 28 22.08 2.60 7.30
C THR A 28 22.72 2.62 5.91
N LYS A 29 22.83 3.80 5.29
CA LYS A 29 23.38 4.01 3.94
C LYS A 29 22.72 3.12 2.86
N GLY A 30 21.49 2.68 3.09
CA GLY A 30 20.78 1.79 2.16
C GLY A 30 21.37 0.38 2.03
N ILE A 31 22.19 -0.10 2.99
CA ILE A 31 22.79 -1.45 2.91
C ILE A 31 21.72 -2.55 2.84
N GLY A 32 20.59 -2.37 3.53
CA GLY A 32 19.46 -3.31 3.50
C GLY A 32 18.90 -3.48 2.09
N MET A 33 18.55 -2.38 1.43
CA MET A 33 18.08 -2.40 0.04
C MET A 33 19.11 -3.01 -0.92
N LYS A 34 20.39 -2.65 -0.78
CA LYS A 34 21.45 -3.20 -1.64
C LYS A 34 21.57 -4.72 -1.50
N LEU A 35 21.48 -5.25 -0.28
CA LEU A 35 21.49 -6.69 -0.05
C LEU A 35 20.27 -7.37 -0.69
N LEU A 36 19.08 -6.76 -0.58
CA LEU A 36 17.89 -7.28 -1.23
C LEU A 36 18.08 -7.38 -2.76
N GLU A 37 18.58 -6.32 -3.39
CA GLU A 37 18.87 -6.31 -4.83
C GLU A 37 19.88 -7.39 -5.22
N GLN A 38 20.96 -7.55 -4.44
CA GLN A 38 21.97 -8.60 -4.67
C GLN A 38 21.38 -10.01 -4.54
N MET A 39 20.35 -10.19 -3.73
CA MET A 39 19.63 -11.45 -3.54
C MET A 39 18.47 -11.63 -4.53
N GLY A 40 18.33 -10.74 -5.52
CA GLY A 40 17.34 -10.85 -6.60
C GLY A 40 16.00 -10.20 -6.28
N TYR A 41 15.92 -9.31 -5.29
CA TYR A 41 14.72 -8.50 -5.09
C TYR A 41 14.53 -7.52 -6.25
N GLU A 42 13.31 -7.48 -6.78
CA GLU A 42 12.90 -6.52 -7.79
C GLU A 42 11.99 -5.44 -7.17
N PRO A 43 12.35 -4.15 -7.28
CA PRO A 43 11.53 -3.06 -6.78
C PRO A 43 10.09 -3.14 -7.31
N GLY A 44 9.13 -3.08 -6.39
CA GLY A 44 7.70 -3.14 -6.71
C GLY A 44 7.11 -4.56 -6.79
N LYS A 45 7.93 -5.62 -6.74
CA LYS A 45 7.44 -6.99 -6.54
C LYS A 45 7.42 -7.39 -5.07
N GLY A 46 6.61 -8.40 -4.77
CA GLY A 46 6.61 -9.06 -3.47
C GLY A 46 7.82 -9.98 -3.33
N LEU A 47 8.18 -10.33 -2.09
CA LEU A 47 9.22 -11.32 -1.80
C LEU A 47 8.74 -12.77 -2.02
N GLY A 48 9.68 -13.73 -2.07
CA GLY A 48 9.42 -15.17 -2.24
C GLY A 48 9.58 -15.66 -3.68
N SER A 49 9.56 -16.98 -3.89
CA SER A 49 9.88 -17.63 -5.18
C SER A 49 9.08 -17.10 -6.37
N ASP A 50 7.81 -16.81 -6.14
CA ASP A 50 6.87 -16.40 -7.19
C ASP A 50 6.52 -14.91 -7.10
N GLY A 51 7.26 -14.15 -6.27
CA GLY A 51 6.96 -12.73 -6.01
C GLY A 51 5.60 -12.46 -5.35
N ARG A 52 4.97 -13.50 -4.77
CA ARG A 52 3.62 -13.43 -4.16
C ARG A 52 3.61 -12.82 -2.75
N GLY A 53 4.76 -12.37 -2.24
CA GLY A 53 4.88 -11.71 -0.96
C GLY A 53 4.11 -10.39 -0.89
N ILE A 54 4.01 -9.83 0.31
CA ILE A 54 3.35 -8.56 0.56
C ILE A 54 4.21 -7.41 -0.01
N VAL A 55 3.60 -6.49 -0.74
CA VAL A 55 4.28 -5.32 -1.35
C VAL A 55 4.07 -4.06 -0.51
N THR A 56 2.90 -3.89 0.08
CA THR A 56 2.59 -2.73 0.92
C THR A 56 2.82 -3.06 2.40
N PRO A 57 3.38 -2.15 3.21
CA PRO A 57 3.58 -2.40 4.62
C PRO A 57 2.28 -2.75 5.34
N VAL A 58 2.36 -3.67 6.31
CA VAL A 58 1.23 -4.03 7.18
C VAL A 58 0.97 -2.86 8.12
N GLN A 59 -0.26 -2.34 8.11
CA GLN A 59 -0.67 -1.28 9.01
C GLN A 59 -1.15 -1.88 10.33
N ALA A 60 -0.67 -1.33 11.45
CA ALA A 60 -1.11 -1.69 12.78
C ALA A 60 -1.97 -0.56 13.37
N VAL A 61 -3.09 -0.92 14.00
CA VAL A 61 -3.93 0.03 14.74
C VAL A 61 -3.52 -0.01 16.20
N GLN A 62 -2.93 1.07 16.69
CA GLN A 62 -2.62 1.20 18.11
C GLN A 62 -3.89 1.48 18.91
N ARG A 63 -4.16 0.66 19.92
CA ARG A 63 -5.25 0.90 20.87
C ARG A 63 -4.85 1.95 21.89
N VAL A 64 -5.79 2.85 22.18
CA VAL A 64 -5.63 3.84 23.24
C VAL A 64 -6.20 3.31 24.55
N GLY A 65 -5.46 3.49 25.65
CA GLY A 65 -5.89 3.11 26.99
C GLY A 65 -5.89 1.60 27.27
N LYS A 66 -6.55 1.22 28.36
CA LYS A 66 -6.65 -0.16 28.87
C LYS A 66 -8.11 -0.60 28.84
N VAL A 67 -8.60 -0.97 27.66
CA VAL A 67 -9.98 -1.44 27.46
C VAL A 67 -10.00 -2.89 26.97
N SER A 68 -11.15 -3.54 27.08
CA SER A 68 -11.35 -4.91 26.60
C SER A 68 -11.22 -5.01 25.08
N VAL A 69 -10.85 -6.19 24.59
CA VAL A 69 -10.84 -6.50 23.15
C VAL A 69 -12.27 -6.36 22.62
N GLY A 70 -12.45 -5.52 21.59
CA GLY A 70 -13.74 -5.24 20.99
C GLY A 70 -14.45 -3.98 21.50
N TYR A 71 -13.92 -3.29 22.52
CA TYR A 71 -14.50 -2.03 23.03
C TYR A 71 -14.66 -0.95 21.94
N PHE A 72 -13.67 -0.83 21.05
CA PHE A 72 -13.70 0.13 19.94
C PHE A 72 -14.34 -0.42 18.64
N GLY A 73 -14.93 -1.62 18.67
CA GLY A 73 -15.53 -2.25 17.50
C GLY A 73 -14.51 -2.88 16.54
N SER A 74 -14.77 -2.82 15.23
CA SER A 74 -13.95 -3.48 14.21
C SER A 74 -12.64 -2.72 13.95
N GLU A 75 -11.55 -3.16 14.57
CA GLU A 75 -10.22 -2.54 14.44
C GLU A 75 -9.40 -3.09 13.26
N LYS A 76 -10.05 -3.36 12.12
CA LYS A 76 -9.33 -3.89 10.96
C LYS A 76 -8.57 -2.79 10.24
N ALA A 77 -7.25 -2.91 10.23
CA ALA A 77 -6.41 -2.23 9.26
C ALA A 77 -6.72 -2.75 7.84
N PRO A 78 -6.53 -1.91 6.80
CA PRO A 78 -6.65 -2.38 5.42
C PRO A 78 -5.69 -3.54 5.16
N ALA A 79 -6.18 -4.54 4.42
CA ALA A 79 -5.35 -5.68 4.06
C ALA A 79 -4.18 -5.20 3.19
N PRO A 80 -2.95 -5.67 3.47
CA PRO A 80 -1.80 -5.34 2.65
C PRO A 80 -1.93 -6.02 1.27
N ARG A 81 -1.45 -5.34 0.22
CA ARG A 81 -1.46 -5.88 -1.14
C ARG A 81 -0.42 -6.95 -1.33
N ARG A 82 -0.78 -7.99 -2.08
CA ARG A 82 0.15 -9.04 -2.50
C ARG A 82 0.73 -8.73 -3.87
N GLY A 83 1.96 -9.19 -4.12
CA GLY A 83 2.69 -8.88 -5.35
C GLY A 83 2.11 -9.49 -6.63
N ASN A 84 1.23 -10.48 -6.52
CA ASN A 84 0.54 -11.07 -7.67
C ASN A 84 -0.82 -10.43 -7.99
N GLU A 85 -1.24 -9.42 -7.22
CA GLU A 85 -2.48 -8.69 -7.49
C GLU A 85 -2.18 -7.61 -8.54
N THR A 86 -2.89 -7.63 -9.67
CA THR A 86 -2.78 -6.53 -10.64
C THR A 86 -3.17 -5.23 -9.96
N VAL A 87 -2.28 -4.24 -10.04
CA VAL A 87 -2.64 -2.86 -9.73
C VAL A 87 -3.67 -2.47 -10.79
N VAL A 88 -4.94 -2.56 -10.44
CA VAL A 88 -6.01 -1.91 -11.21
C VAL A 88 -5.78 -0.42 -11.02
N GLU A 89 -4.87 0.15 -11.82
CA GLU A 89 -4.86 1.56 -12.09
C GLU A 89 -6.11 1.81 -12.92
N ASP A 90 -7.11 2.42 -12.28
CA ASP A 90 -8.29 2.97 -12.95
C ASP A 90 -7.82 4.14 -13.85
N SER A 91 -7.26 3.79 -15.01
CA SER A 91 -6.78 4.72 -16.02
C SER A 91 -7.86 5.05 -17.06
N ASP A 92 -9.11 4.59 -16.90
CA ASP A 92 -10.12 4.65 -17.95
C ASP A 92 -11.40 5.44 -17.60
N SER A 93 -11.24 6.64 -17.02
CA SER A 93 -12.33 7.62 -16.95
C SER A 93 -12.15 8.83 -17.89
N GLY A 94 -11.25 8.75 -18.87
CA GLY A 94 -10.85 9.91 -19.68
C GLY A 94 -11.12 9.88 -21.19
N LYS A 95 -11.52 8.77 -21.82
CA LYS A 95 -11.44 8.67 -23.30
C LYS A 95 -12.68 8.24 -24.09
N LEU A 96 -13.82 7.95 -23.45
CA LEU A 96 -15.01 7.45 -24.17
C LEU A 96 -16.25 8.38 -24.16
N PHE A 97 -16.18 9.53 -23.49
CA PHE A 97 -17.33 10.46 -23.40
C PHE A 97 -17.38 11.58 -24.46
N LEU A 98 -16.50 11.57 -25.47
CA LEU A 98 -16.44 12.61 -26.52
C LEU A 98 -16.82 12.14 -27.94
N ILE A 99 -17.41 10.95 -28.09
CA ILE A 99 -17.88 10.45 -29.41
C ILE A 99 -19.39 10.20 -29.49
N TYR A 100 -20.16 10.44 -28.41
CA TYR A 100 -21.63 10.41 -28.45
C TYR A 100 -22.23 11.46 -27.49
N LYS A 101 -22.32 12.70 -27.97
CA LYS A 101 -23.34 13.68 -27.55
C LYS A 101 -23.49 14.72 -28.64
#